data_AF-A0A520HR11-F1
#
_entry.id   AF-A0A520HR11-F1
#
_cell.length_a   1.000
_cell.length_b   1.000
_cell.length_c   1.000
_cell.angle_alpha   90.00
_cell.angle_beta   90.00
_cell.angle_gamma   90.00
#
_symmetry.space_group_name_H-M   'P 1'
#
loop_
_entity.id
_entity.type
_entity.pdbx_description
1 polymer ?
#
loop_
_entity_poly.entity_id
_entity_poly.type
_entity_poly.pdbx_seq_one_letter_code
_entity_poly.pdbx_strand_id
1 'polypeptide(L)'
;MADELPQDNDVTTDHDAVAAKRPLWQRILKWIALTLLGLVVLAGVVLLGINTDPGRRFVADQIGGYSTASGLNIKVGRIDGSLYGEMILSDVRVADPKGVFLTSPRLAVDWRPFAFANNHVDVRSLSTELV
;
A
#
# COMPACT_ATOMS: atom_id res chain seq x y z
N MET A 1 86.94 11.74 22.63
CA MET A 1 86.88 10.78 21.51
C MET A 1 85.43 10.35 21.45
N ALA A 2 84.77 10.70 20.36
CA ALA A 2 83.36 10.45 20.11
C ALA A 2 83.05 8.96 20.15
N ASP A 3 81.83 8.62 20.56
CA ASP A 3 80.88 7.85 19.73
C ASP A 3 79.53 7.82 20.46
N GLU A 4 78.74 8.88 20.26
CA GLU A 4 77.29 8.84 20.49
C GLU A 4 76.70 7.78 19.55
N LEU A 5 76.31 6.64 20.11
CA LEU A 5 75.55 5.63 19.37
C LEU A 5 74.15 6.19 19.09
N PRO A 6 73.69 6.20 17.83
CA PRO A 6 72.39 6.75 17.48
C PRO A 6 71.28 5.90 18.13
N GLN A 7 70.46 6.58 18.94
CA GLN A 7 69.22 6.04 19.46
C GLN A 7 68.28 5.86 18.27
N ASP A 8 68.11 4.61 17.82
CA ASP A 8 67.09 4.22 16.86
C ASP A 8 65.72 4.29 17.53
N ASN A 9 65.26 5.51 17.77
CA ASN A 9 63.89 5.83 18.18
C ASN A 9 63.04 5.98 16.91
N ASP A 10 63.00 4.96 16.06
CA ASP A 10 61.98 4.88 15.02
C ASP A 10 60.79 4.10 15.57
N VAL A 11 60.12 4.67 16.58
CA VAL A 11 58.70 4.39 16.81
C VAL A 11 57.94 5.18 15.75
N THR A 12 58.07 4.75 14.50
CA THR A 12 57.02 4.95 13.51
C THR A 12 55.85 4.10 13.98
N THR A 13 55.09 4.63 14.94
CA THR A 13 53.68 4.30 15.11
C THR A 13 53.01 4.70 13.81
N ASP A 14 53.13 3.83 12.83
CA ASP A 14 52.36 3.80 11.61
C ASP A 14 50.92 3.52 12.02
N HIS A 15 50.25 4.56 12.53
CA HIS A 15 48.80 4.64 12.54
C HIS A 15 48.34 4.96 11.12
N ASP A 16 48.84 4.20 10.13
CA ASP A 16 48.28 4.21 8.80
C ASP A 16 46.85 3.72 8.93
N ALA A 17 45.97 4.71 8.79
CA ALA A 17 44.54 4.62 8.92
C ALA A 17 44.04 3.31 8.32
N VAL A 18 43.56 2.42 9.18
CA VAL A 18 42.78 1.26 8.79
C VAL A 18 41.56 1.82 8.06
N ALA A 19 41.69 1.94 6.74
CA ALA A 19 40.61 2.27 5.84
C ALA A 19 39.62 1.11 5.95
N ALA A 20 38.74 1.19 6.93
CA ALA A 20 37.69 0.22 7.19
C ALA A 20 36.85 0.15 5.91
N LYS A 21 37.16 -0.83 5.06
CA LYS A 21 36.42 -1.08 3.83
C LYS A 21 34.98 -1.25 4.25
N ARG A 22 34.12 -0.28 3.93
CA ARG A 22 32.69 -0.32 4.29
C ARG A 22 32.16 -1.70 3.88
N PRO A 23 31.78 -2.57 4.83
CA PRO A 23 31.52 -3.97 4.53
C PRO A 23 30.37 -4.05 3.53
N LEU A 24 30.51 -4.90 2.51
CA LEU A 24 29.54 -5.01 1.41
C LEU A 24 28.10 -5.28 1.90
N TRP A 25 27.95 -5.91 3.07
CA TRP A 25 26.68 -6.06 3.79
C TRP A 25 25.97 -4.73 4.05
N GLN A 26 26.67 -3.67 4.48
CA GLN A 26 26.07 -2.35 4.70
C GLN A 26 25.54 -1.75 3.39
N ARG A 27 26.21 -2.02 2.27
CA ARG A 27 25.75 -1.58 0.95
C ARG A 27 24.50 -2.35 0.53
N ILE A 28 24.45 -3.67 0.74
CA ILE A 28 23.28 -4.51 0.47
C ILE A 28 22.10 -4.07 1.35
N LEU A 29 22.32 -3.89 2.65
CA LEU A 29 21.30 -3.45 3.60
C LEU A 29 20.73 -2.07 3.22
N LYS A 30 21.59 -1.15 2.78
CA LYS A 30 21.17 0.17 2.28
C LYS A 30 20.24 0.04 1.07
N TRP A 31 20.58 -0.82 0.10
CA TRP A 31 19.72 -1.03 -1.08
C TRP A 31 18.40 -1.71 -0.72
N ILE A 32 18.42 -2.72 0.17
CA ILE A 32 17.18 -3.34 0.67
C ILE A 32 16.29 -2.30 1.34
N ALA A 33 16.86 -1.48 2.23
CA ALA A 33 16.12 -0.42 2.91
C ALA A 33 15.55 0.61 1.93
N LEU A 34 16.33 1.00 0.92
CA LEU A 34 15.87 1.94 -0.11
C LEU A 34 14.73 1.36 -0.95
N THR A 35 14.84 0.11 -1.37
CA THR A 35 13.79 -0.59 -2.13
C THR A 35 12.52 -0.72 -1.30
N LEU A 36 12.65 -1.12 -0.03
CA LEU A 36 11.51 -1.23 0.88
C LEU A 36 10.84 0.13 1.10
N LEU A 37 11.63 1.19 1.31
CA LEU A 37 11.11 2.55 1.43
C LEU A 37 10.36 2.98 0.16
N GLY A 38 10.93 2.69 -1.02
CA GLY A 38 10.27 2.97 -2.30
C GLY A 38 8.92 2.27 -2.44
N LEU A 39 8.83 0.99 -2.04
CA LEU A 39 7.57 0.24 -2.02
C LEU A 39 6.54 0.85 -1.07
N VAL A 40 6.95 1.26 0.13
CA VAL A 40 6.05 1.91 1.09
C VAL A 40 5.52 3.24 0.56
N VAL A 41 6.39 4.06 -0.04
CA VAL A 41 5.99 5.31 -0.67
C VAL A 41 5.01 5.06 -1.82
N LEU A 42 5.31 4.08 -2.69
CA LEU A 42 4.43 3.72 -3.80
C LEU A 42 3.06 3.25 -3.30
N ALA A 43 3.01 2.39 -2.28
CA ALA A 43 1.77 1.94 -1.68
C ALA A 43 0.98 3.12 -1.09
N GLY A 44 1.66 4.04 -0.40
CA GLY A 44 1.05 5.28 0.10
C GLY A 44 0.44 6.13 -1.01
N VAL A 45 1.15 6.32 -2.12
CA VAL A 45 0.65 7.07 -3.29
C VAL A 45 -0.60 6.40 -3.88
N VAL A 46 -0.60 5.08 -4.03
CA VAL A 46 -1.76 4.34 -4.56
C VAL A 46 -2.96 4.45 -3.61
N LEU A 47 -2.75 4.26 -2.31
CA LEU A 47 -3.82 4.36 -1.31
C LEU A 47 -4.45 5.77 -1.32
N LEU A 48 -3.62 6.81 -1.24
CA LEU A 48 -4.11 8.17 -1.27
C LEU A 48 -4.79 8.51 -2.61
N GLY A 49 -4.21 8.06 -3.73
CA GLY A 49 -4.72 8.31 -5.08
C GLY A 49 -6.08 7.67 -5.34
N ILE A 50 -6.28 6.42 -4.92
CA ILE A 50 -7.55 5.71 -5.12
C ILE A 50 -8.72 6.38 -4.36
N ASN A 51 -8.46 7.00 -3.21
CA ASN A 51 -9.50 7.68 -2.44
C ASN A 51 -9.88 9.07 -2.99
N THR A 52 -9.20 9.56 -4.03
CA THR A 52 -9.57 10.81 -4.73
C THR A 52 -10.79 10.62 -5.65
N ASP A 53 -11.42 11.70 -6.10
CA ASP A 53 -12.57 11.64 -7.01
C ASP A 53 -12.33 10.79 -8.29
N PRO A 54 -11.26 11.00 -9.07
CA PRO A 54 -10.96 10.14 -10.22
C PRO A 54 -10.58 8.72 -9.79
N GLY A 55 -9.92 8.54 -8.65
CA GLY A 55 -9.59 7.22 -8.11
C GLY A 55 -10.84 6.40 -7.75
N ARG A 56 -11.83 7.02 -7.09
CA ARG A 56 -13.10 6.38 -6.72
C ARG A 56 -13.93 6.02 -7.94
N ARG A 57 -13.92 6.85 -8.99
CA ARG A 57 -14.54 6.52 -10.29
C ARG A 57 -13.88 5.32 -10.94
N PHE A 58 -12.54 5.32 -11.00
CA PHE A 58 -11.79 4.17 -11.51
C PHE A 58 -12.14 2.87 -10.78
N VAL A 59 -12.23 2.91 -9.44
CA VAL A 59 -12.66 1.75 -8.65
C VAL A 59 -14.09 1.31 -8.99
N ALA A 60 -15.02 2.25 -9.09
CA ALA A 60 -16.42 1.95 -9.45
C ALA A 60 -16.51 1.22 -10.80
N ASP A 61 -15.77 1.71 -11.80
CA ASP A 61 -15.70 1.12 -13.14
C ASP A 61 -15.08 -0.29 -13.11
N GLN A 62 -14.02 -0.48 -12.33
CA GLN A 62 -13.37 -1.78 -12.18
C GLN A 62 -14.31 -2.81 -11.52
N ILE A 63 -15.00 -2.45 -10.44
CA ILE A 63 -15.95 -3.36 -9.76
C ILE A 63 -17.01 -3.87 -10.76
N GLY A 64 -17.53 -2.98 -11.61
CA GLY A 64 -18.52 -3.33 -12.63
C GLY A 64 -18.03 -4.31 -13.71
N GLY A 65 -16.72 -4.41 -13.91
CA GLY A 65 -16.09 -5.30 -14.89
C GLY A 65 -15.84 -6.72 -14.39
N TYR A 66 -15.96 -6.99 -13.09
CA TYR A 66 -15.71 -8.31 -12.50
C TYR A 66 -16.99 -9.10 -12.28
N SER A 67 -16.96 -10.38 -12.65
CA SER A 67 -17.98 -11.36 -12.29
C SER A 67 -17.36 -12.40 -11.36
N THR A 68 -18.07 -12.75 -10.29
CA THR A 68 -17.65 -13.82 -9.38
C THR A 68 -17.71 -15.17 -10.09
N ALA A 69 -17.12 -16.22 -9.48
CA ALA A 69 -17.22 -17.59 -9.98
C ALA A 69 -18.68 -18.09 -10.11
N SER A 70 -19.61 -17.53 -9.33
CA SER A 70 -21.04 -17.84 -9.41
C SER A 70 -21.77 -17.14 -10.57
N GLY A 71 -21.10 -16.22 -11.27
CA GLY A 71 -21.71 -15.37 -12.29
C GLY A 71 -22.36 -14.09 -11.74
N LEU A 72 -22.29 -13.85 -10.43
CA LEU A 72 -22.75 -12.60 -9.81
C LEU A 72 -21.86 -11.42 -10.25
N ASN A 73 -22.48 -10.34 -10.73
CA ASN A 73 -21.83 -9.09 -11.12
C ASN A 73 -22.46 -7.93 -10.35
N ILE A 74 -21.63 -7.03 -9.82
CA ILE A 74 -22.06 -5.84 -9.08
C ILE A 74 -21.55 -4.63 -9.85
N LYS A 75 -22.44 -3.71 -10.20
CA LYS A 75 -22.09 -2.42 -10.81
C LYS A 75 -22.42 -1.30 -9.85
N VAL A 76 -21.53 -0.31 -9.79
CA VAL A 76 -21.69 0.89 -8.99
C VAL A 76 -21.48 2.08 -9.90
N GLY A 77 -22.43 3.01 -9.95
CA GLY A 77 -22.31 4.20 -10.80
C GLY A 77 -21.37 5.26 -10.21
N ARG A 78 -21.46 5.50 -8.90
CA ARG A 78 -20.58 6.47 -8.21
C ARG A 78 -20.29 6.05 -6.77
N ILE A 79 -19.09 6.39 -6.32
CA ILE A 79 -18.66 6.24 -4.93
C ILE A 79 -18.32 7.62 -4.36
N ASP A 80 -19.03 8.02 -3.32
CA ASP A 80 -18.80 9.22 -2.55
C ASP A 80 -18.31 8.84 -1.14
N GLY A 81 -17.51 9.71 -0.49
CA GLY A 81 -16.92 9.40 0.82
C GLY A 81 -15.58 8.66 0.75
N SER A 82 -15.29 7.82 1.74
CA SER A 82 -14.00 7.12 1.84
C SER A 82 -14.10 5.64 1.52
N LEU A 83 -13.23 5.17 0.62
CA LEU A 83 -13.07 3.74 0.34
C LEU A 83 -12.54 2.93 1.54
N TYR A 84 -12.09 3.61 2.61
CA TYR A 84 -11.51 3.00 3.80
C TYR A 84 -12.46 2.86 4.98
N GLY A 85 -13.73 3.23 4.80
CA GLY A 85 -14.72 3.24 5.87
C GLY A 85 -16.09 3.62 5.35
N GLU A 86 -16.60 4.75 5.83
CA GLU A 86 -17.92 5.24 5.43
C GLU A 86 -17.92 5.79 4.00
N MET A 87 -18.73 5.18 3.16
CA MET A 87 -18.94 5.55 1.77
C MET A 87 -20.40 5.43 1.37
N ILE A 88 -20.76 6.17 0.32
CA ILE A 88 -22.08 6.12 -0.29
C ILE A 88 -21.93 5.66 -1.72
N LEU A 89 -22.52 4.51 -2.03
CA LEU A 89 -22.60 3.96 -3.37
C LEU A 89 -23.90 4.44 -4.00
N SER A 90 -23.81 5.04 -5.18
CA SER A 90 -24.97 5.49 -5.96
C SER A 90 -25.13 4.62 -7.21
N ASP A 91 -26.39 4.37 -7.59
CA ASP A 91 -26.74 3.56 -8.77
C ASP A 91 -26.12 2.15 -8.71
N VAL A 92 -26.39 1.43 -7.61
CA VAL A 92 -25.91 0.07 -7.42
C VAL A 92 -26.85 -0.90 -8.13
N ARG A 93 -26.30 -1.76 -8.98
CA ARG A 93 -27.05 -2.83 -9.65
C ARG A 93 -26.35 -4.15 -9.41
N VAL A 94 -27.12 -5.18 -9.03
CA VAL A 94 -26.61 -6.54 -8.88
C VAL A 94 -27.30 -7.43 -9.89
N ALA A 95 -26.48 -8.12 -10.68
CA ALA A 95 -26.92 -9.02 -11.72
C ALA A 95 -26.40 -10.43 -11.48
N ASP A 96 -27.20 -11.41 -11.85
CA ASP A 96 -26.82 -12.80 -12.00
C ASP A 96 -26.84 -13.17 -13.49
N PRO A 97 -26.55 -14.44 -13.88
CA PRO A 97 -26.64 -14.86 -15.28
C PRO A 97 -28.03 -14.73 -15.92
N LYS A 98 -29.10 -14.53 -15.14
CA LYS A 98 -30.48 -14.35 -15.61
C LYS A 98 -30.83 -12.87 -15.80
N GLY A 99 -30.07 -11.95 -15.20
CA GLY A 99 -30.23 -10.52 -15.37
C GLY A 99 -30.07 -9.74 -14.06
N VAL A 100 -30.43 -8.46 -14.08
CA VAL A 100 -30.43 -7.61 -12.88
C VAL A 100 -31.59 -8.02 -11.98
N PHE A 101 -31.31 -8.35 -10.73
CA PHE A 101 -32.33 -8.73 -9.75
C PHE A 101 -32.41 -7.77 -8.56
N LEU A 102 -31.41 -6.92 -8.36
CA LEU A 102 -31.41 -5.89 -7.32
C LEU A 102 -30.88 -4.57 -7.87
N THR A 103 -31.56 -3.49 -7.53
CA THR A 103 -31.13 -2.13 -7.81
C THR A 103 -31.31 -1.28 -6.56
N SER A 104 -30.35 -0.43 -6.24
CA SER A 104 -30.46 0.55 -5.16
C SER A 104 -29.95 1.91 -5.65
N PRO A 105 -30.78 2.98 -5.58
CA PRO A 105 -30.34 4.32 -5.94
C PRO A 105 -29.20 4.82 -5.06
N ARG A 106 -29.23 4.44 -3.77
CA ARG A 106 -28.31 4.93 -2.75
C ARG A 106 -28.13 3.88 -1.65
N LEU A 107 -26.87 3.49 -1.44
CA LEU A 107 -26.45 2.52 -0.43
C LEU A 107 -25.35 3.14 0.42
N ALA A 108 -25.60 3.31 1.72
CA ALA A 108 -24.58 3.72 2.68
C ALA A 108 -23.89 2.48 3.23
N VAL A 109 -22.56 2.50 3.22
CA VAL A 109 -21.71 1.39 3.64
C VAL A 109 -20.66 1.91 4.60
N ASP A 110 -20.52 1.23 5.72
CA ASP A 110 -19.39 1.39 6.63
C ASP A 110 -18.72 0.04 6.81
N TRP A 111 -17.44 -0.05 6.46
CA TRP A 111 -16.69 -1.32 6.45
C TRP A 111 -15.23 -1.11 6.86
N ARG A 112 -14.51 -2.21 7.08
CA ARG A 112 -13.10 -2.18 7.52
C ARG A 112 -12.22 -2.94 6.54
N PRO A 113 -11.67 -2.29 5.49
CA PRO A 113 -10.89 -2.98 4.47
C PRO A 113 -9.66 -3.70 5.02
N PHE A 114 -9.02 -3.18 6.06
CA PHE A 114 -7.83 -3.84 6.64
C PHE A 114 -8.16 -5.11 7.43
N ALA A 115 -9.43 -5.39 7.73
CA ALA A 115 -9.83 -6.68 8.29
C ALA A 115 -9.55 -7.84 7.31
N PHE A 116 -9.45 -7.55 6.01
CA PHE A 116 -9.08 -8.54 4.99
C PHE A 116 -7.68 -9.10 5.19
N ALA A 117 -6.77 -8.39 5.86
CA ALA A 117 -5.46 -8.94 6.21
C ALA A 117 -5.56 -10.19 7.09
N ASN A 118 -6.69 -10.36 7.79
CA ASN A 118 -7.02 -11.55 8.57
C ASN A 118 -8.04 -12.45 7.84
N ASN A 119 -8.21 -12.32 6.52
CA ASN A 119 -9.21 -13.02 5.69
C ASN A 119 -10.68 -12.78 6.09
N HIS A 120 -10.99 -11.61 6.68
CA HIS A 120 -12.36 -11.26 7.06
C HIS A 120 -12.87 -10.06 6.27
N VAL A 121 -14.07 -10.19 5.72
CA VAL A 121 -14.85 -9.06 5.21
C VAL A 121 -15.70 -8.53 6.37
N ASP A 122 -15.29 -7.40 6.94
CA ASP A 122 -15.97 -6.77 8.07
C ASP A 122 -16.75 -5.54 7.58
N VAL A 123 -18.08 -5.66 7.55
CA VAL A 123 -19.03 -4.58 7.22
C VAL A 123 -19.78 -4.22 8.50
N ARG A 124 -19.52 -3.02 9.02
CA ARG A 124 -20.12 -2.50 10.25
C ARG A 124 -21.56 -2.08 10.04
N SER A 125 -21.86 -1.46 8.91
CA SER A 125 -23.23 -1.12 8.53
C SER A 125 -23.40 -1.15 7.03
N LEU A 126 -24.59 -1.54 6.62
CA LEU A 126 -25.04 -1.47 5.24
C LEU A 126 -26.52 -1.09 5.29
N SER A 127 -26.84 0.09 4.81
CA SER A 127 -28.21 0.60 4.77
C SER A 127 -28.54 1.10 3.37
N THR A 128 -29.81 0.93 3.01
CA THR A 128 -30.38 1.48 1.79
C THR A 128 -31.49 2.42 2.20
N GLU A 129 -31.64 3.53 1.48
CA GLU A 129 -32.90 4.26 1.55
C GLU A 129 -33.97 3.40 0.86
N LEU A 130 -35.05 3.10 1.58
CA LEU A 130 -36.18 2.37 1.04
C LEU A 130 -36.98 3.35 0.16
N VAL A 131 -37.16 3.00 -1.12
CA VAL A 131 -38.11 3.67 -2.02
C VAL A 131 -39.29 2.75 -2.23
#